data_AF-A0A1R4LS93-F1
#
_entry.id   AF-A0A1R4LS93-F1
#
_cell.length_a   1.000
_cell.length_b   1.000
_cell.length_c   1.000
_cell.angle_alpha   90.00
_cell.angle_beta   90.00
_cell.angle_gamma   90.00
#
_symmetry.space_group_name_H-M   'P 1'
#
loop_
_entity.id
_entity.type
_entity.pdbx_description
1 polymer ?
#
loop_
_entity_poly.entity_id
_entity_poly.type
_entity_poly.pdbx_seq_one_letter_code
_entity_poly.pdbx_strand_id
1 'polypeptide(L)'
;MQKDLGEGVSQVQPPNNEYNTRLIHIFDVFNEGIFHMDAKGHLTFYNPNFYVQFGIQSPTIHISAWYALVHPDDQALLINRVDYHIEAFEQRMITPYRVRKTDGDYLWIEGSAICLTENGETYIVGSHRDISDKKMMETYLKEAAFYDDSSGLFNLRKLLLDLDLLVQSTKNNFSVIYIQIHELQSYLIEYGSALLKNVISNVKAAANVFPHENATLYRVSLDTYAVLFRDSVAHTSLRMMCTQFILRYQACMAQQNTLFANGMSLGIYPDCDHQLESEEILSIAFRTCAFANEQSQSQIEVYEGNTQKKVDRYFYIESGLKDALRNKSLSVKFQPIVDTTTGKVSSFEALVRWHSKDYGHIYPDEFIPVAENKGLIVELGYQVFEKACRFISHYNRTNQASARVNVNVSVLQLLNSNFPDEMLRITLESGLNPASIILELTETVILDEHKYALQQINRLNELGFLLSLDDFGAGFSSIHSFFDLPFDQIKIDRYFSMKTMQNHNSYQFLAFLIELCRKEHISVVIEGIENSDMLRQFHKMGASHLQGYWFAKPLSLAAAMHYNPSNMMGVSVAPNCG
;
A
#
# COMPACT_ATOMS: atom_id res chain seq x y z
N MET A 1 33.38 -78.76 -36.12
CA MET A 1 33.09 -79.63 -37.28
C MET A 1 31.63 -79.39 -37.65
N GLN A 2 31.38 -79.12 -38.92
CA GLN A 2 30.15 -78.57 -39.51
C GLN A 2 29.12 -79.67 -39.84
N LYS A 3 27.86 -79.24 -40.12
CA LYS A 3 26.73 -79.92 -40.80
C LYS A 3 25.76 -80.75 -39.93
N ASP A 4 24.44 -80.79 -40.17
CA ASP A 4 23.57 -80.18 -41.18
C ASP A 4 22.11 -80.16 -40.70
N LEU A 5 21.34 -79.26 -41.31
CA LEU A 5 19.88 -79.02 -41.34
C LEU A 5 18.93 -80.25 -41.30
N GLY A 6 17.72 -80.06 -40.75
CA GLY A 6 16.56 -80.93 -41.03
C GLY A 6 15.34 -80.74 -40.11
N GLU A 7 14.46 -79.81 -40.49
CA GLU A 7 12.99 -79.74 -40.32
C GLU A 7 12.27 -80.46 -39.16
N GLY A 8 11.58 -79.66 -38.32
CA GLY A 8 10.52 -80.08 -37.41
C GLY A 8 9.45 -79.01 -37.31
N VAL A 9 8.33 -79.23 -38.00
CA VAL A 9 7.15 -78.37 -38.18
C VAL A 9 6.62 -77.81 -36.85
N SER A 10 6.76 -76.50 -36.64
CA SER A 10 5.98 -75.80 -35.61
C SER A 10 4.66 -75.36 -36.22
N GLN A 11 3.62 -76.16 -35.99
CA GLN A 11 2.24 -75.77 -36.25
C GLN A 11 1.92 -74.53 -35.42
N VAL A 12 1.86 -73.36 -36.06
CA VAL A 12 1.29 -72.16 -35.45
C VAL A 12 -0.21 -72.38 -35.35
N GLN A 13 -0.67 -72.67 -34.14
CA GLN A 13 -2.09 -72.67 -33.78
C GLN A 13 -2.71 -71.29 -34.08
N PRO A 14 -3.98 -71.21 -34.50
CA PRO A 14 -4.65 -69.93 -34.74
C PRO A 14 -4.76 -69.15 -33.41
N PRO A 15 -4.61 -67.81 -33.42
CA PRO A 15 -4.65 -67.02 -32.19
C PRO A 15 -6.05 -67.03 -31.55
N ASN A 16 -6.13 -67.79 -30.46
CA ASN A 16 -6.99 -67.69 -29.28
C ASN A 16 -7.95 -66.48 -29.17
N ASN A 17 -9.25 -66.81 -29.14
CA ASN A 17 -10.36 -65.92 -28.75
C ASN A 17 -10.15 -65.26 -27.36
N GLU A 18 -9.44 -65.92 -26.44
CA GLU A 18 -9.14 -65.37 -25.10
C GLU A 18 -8.27 -64.11 -25.10
N TYR A 19 -7.31 -63.97 -26.02
CA TYR A 19 -6.44 -62.78 -26.03
C TYR A 19 -7.20 -61.52 -26.48
N ASN A 20 -8.07 -61.66 -27.48
CA ASN A 20 -8.93 -60.57 -27.95
C ASN A 20 -9.92 -60.12 -26.86
N THR A 21 -10.51 -61.08 -26.15
CA THR A 21 -11.39 -60.77 -25.00
C THR A 21 -10.65 -60.05 -23.88
N ARG A 22 -9.41 -60.46 -23.55
CA ARG A 22 -8.59 -59.77 -22.54
C ARG A 22 -8.22 -58.35 -22.96
N LEU A 23 -7.91 -58.13 -24.23
CA LEU A 23 -7.65 -56.78 -24.76
C LEU A 23 -8.89 -55.89 -24.61
N ILE A 24 -10.08 -56.36 -25.01
CA ILE A 24 -11.34 -55.61 -24.85
C ILE A 24 -11.59 -55.22 -23.39
N HIS A 25 -11.40 -56.15 -22.45
CA HIS A 25 -11.59 -55.86 -21.02
C HIS A 25 -10.62 -54.80 -20.48
N ILE A 26 -9.39 -54.71 -21.01
CA ILE A 26 -8.44 -53.65 -20.62
C ILE A 26 -9.01 -52.28 -21.00
N PHE A 27 -9.55 -52.13 -22.22
CA PHE A 27 -10.13 -50.85 -22.66
C PHE A 27 -11.44 -50.51 -21.94
N ASP A 28 -12.25 -51.52 -21.60
CA ASP A 28 -13.45 -51.33 -20.77
C ASP A 28 -13.11 -50.76 -19.39
N VAL A 29 -12.00 -51.17 -18.77
CA VAL A 29 -11.53 -50.61 -17.48
C VAL A 29 -11.14 -49.14 -17.61
N PHE A 30 -10.65 -48.71 -18.78
CA PHE A 30 -10.25 -47.32 -19.03
C PHE A 30 -11.37 -46.43 -19.56
N ASN A 31 -12.61 -46.92 -19.67
CA ASN A 31 -13.71 -46.24 -20.36
C ASN A 31 -13.27 -45.74 -21.75
N GLU A 32 -12.61 -46.60 -22.51
CA GLU A 32 -12.18 -46.31 -23.88
C GLU A 32 -12.93 -47.20 -24.86
N GLY A 33 -13.50 -46.63 -25.91
CA GLY A 33 -14.08 -47.36 -27.03
C GLY A 33 -13.04 -47.65 -28.11
N ILE A 34 -13.08 -48.82 -28.74
CA ILE A 34 -12.22 -49.20 -29.86
C ILE A 34 -13.06 -49.30 -31.12
N PHE A 35 -12.59 -48.71 -32.21
CA PHE A 35 -13.24 -48.79 -33.50
C PHE A 35 -12.27 -49.12 -34.64
N HIS A 36 -12.83 -49.73 -35.68
CA HIS A 36 -12.22 -49.89 -36.98
C HIS A 36 -13.15 -49.29 -38.03
N MET A 37 -12.62 -48.51 -38.97
CA MET A 37 -13.35 -47.99 -40.11
C MET A 37 -12.79 -48.57 -41.40
N ASP A 38 -13.64 -49.18 -42.22
CA ASP A 38 -13.26 -49.65 -43.55
C ASP A 38 -13.16 -48.49 -44.57
N ALA A 39 -12.64 -48.77 -45.77
CA ALA A 39 -12.54 -47.80 -46.87
C ALA A 39 -13.90 -47.25 -47.35
N LYS A 40 -15.01 -47.89 -46.98
CA LYS A 40 -16.38 -47.49 -47.33
C LYS A 40 -17.04 -46.65 -46.24
N GLY A 41 -16.33 -46.36 -45.14
CA GLY A 41 -16.84 -45.55 -44.03
C GLY A 41 -17.69 -46.32 -43.02
N HIS A 42 -17.64 -47.66 -43.00
CA HIS A 42 -18.30 -48.46 -41.96
C HIS A 42 -17.42 -48.53 -40.71
N LEU A 43 -17.91 -47.95 -39.63
CA LEU A 43 -17.34 -48.01 -38.28
C LEU A 43 -17.83 -49.26 -37.55
N THR A 44 -16.93 -50.19 -37.28
CA THR A 44 -17.13 -51.37 -36.42
C THR A 44 -16.56 -51.11 -35.03
N PHE A 45 -17.36 -51.32 -34.00
CA PHE A 45 -16.98 -51.11 -32.59
C PHE A 45 -16.70 -52.45 -31.90
N TYR A 46 -15.52 -52.60 -31.30
CA TYR A 46 -15.08 -53.87 -30.70
C TYR A 46 -15.47 -54.04 -29.23
N ASN A 47 -15.75 -52.95 -28.53
CA ASN A 47 -16.25 -52.96 -27.16
C ASN A 47 -17.51 -52.09 -27.05
N PRO A 48 -18.69 -52.64 -27.39
CA PRO A 48 -19.91 -51.86 -27.58
C PRO A 48 -20.37 -51.12 -26.30
N ASN A 49 -19.97 -51.57 -25.11
CA ASN A 49 -20.33 -50.94 -23.83
C ASN A 49 -20.03 -49.44 -23.79
N PHE A 50 -18.87 -49.00 -24.30
CA PHE A 50 -18.52 -47.58 -24.37
C PHE A 50 -19.47 -46.78 -25.26
N TYR A 51 -20.06 -47.39 -26.28
CA TYR A 51 -20.87 -46.72 -27.30
C TYR A 51 -22.37 -46.73 -27.00
N VAL A 52 -22.83 -47.59 -26.09
CA VAL A 52 -24.24 -47.66 -25.65
C VAL A 52 -24.75 -46.31 -25.12
N GLN A 53 -23.90 -45.53 -24.45
CA GLN A 53 -24.24 -44.21 -23.92
C GLN A 53 -24.58 -43.16 -25.01
N PHE A 54 -24.21 -43.44 -26.27
CA PHE A 54 -24.56 -42.60 -27.43
C PHE A 54 -25.75 -43.16 -28.22
N GLY A 55 -26.41 -44.21 -27.72
CA GLY A 55 -27.55 -44.85 -28.38
C GLY A 55 -27.19 -45.78 -29.53
N ILE A 56 -25.90 -46.17 -29.64
CA ILE A 56 -25.43 -47.09 -30.67
C ILE A 56 -25.65 -48.52 -30.20
N GLN A 57 -26.61 -49.20 -30.82
CA GLN A 57 -26.96 -50.60 -30.52
C GLN A 57 -26.37 -51.59 -31.53
N SER A 58 -26.02 -51.12 -32.73
CA SER A 58 -25.40 -51.94 -33.76
C SER A 58 -23.88 -51.98 -33.56
N PRO A 59 -23.23 -53.15 -33.67
CA PRO A 59 -21.77 -53.26 -33.63
C PRO A 59 -21.10 -52.59 -34.84
N THR A 60 -21.87 -52.22 -35.88
CA THR A 60 -21.36 -51.48 -37.04
C THR A 60 -22.35 -50.42 -37.49
N ILE A 61 -21.87 -49.21 -37.74
CA ILE A 61 -22.63 -48.08 -38.29
C ILE A 61 -21.86 -47.43 -39.44
N HIS A 62 -22.53 -46.69 -40.31
CA HIS A 62 -21.84 -45.82 -41.27
C HIS A 62 -21.37 -44.53 -40.57
N ILE A 63 -20.22 -43.97 -40.94
CA ILE A 63 -19.62 -42.79 -40.31
C ILE A 63 -20.53 -41.56 -40.31
N SER A 64 -21.41 -41.42 -41.30
CA SER A 64 -22.42 -40.34 -41.30
C SER A 64 -23.36 -40.39 -40.10
N ALA A 65 -23.68 -41.58 -39.57
CA ALA A 65 -24.48 -41.72 -38.36
C ALA A 65 -23.70 -41.29 -37.11
N TRP A 66 -22.37 -41.51 -37.09
CA TRP A 66 -21.50 -40.98 -36.04
C TRP A 66 -21.44 -39.45 -36.09
N TYR A 67 -21.24 -38.87 -37.27
CA TYR A 67 -21.24 -37.41 -37.44
C TYR A 67 -22.54 -36.74 -36.98
N ALA A 68 -23.69 -37.40 -37.14
CA ALA A 68 -24.99 -36.89 -36.67
C ALA A 68 -25.12 -36.82 -35.13
N LEU A 69 -24.24 -37.51 -34.40
CA LEU A 69 -24.14 -37.43 -32.93
C LEU A 69 -23.15 -36.35 -32.47
N VAL A 70 -22.26 -35.90 -33.34
CA VAL A 70 -21.25 -34.88 -33.00
C VAL A 70 -21.91 -33.51 -32.85
N HIS A 71 -21.44 -32.72 -31.89
CA HIS A 71 -21.94 -31.36 -31.66
C HIS A 71 -21.81 -30.51 -32.93
N PRO A 72 -22.84 -29.71 -33.31
CA PRO A 72 -22.85 -28.95 -34.56
C PRO A 72 -21.56 -28.14 -34.82
N ASP A 73 -21.05 -27.43 -33.81
CA ASP A 73 -19.80 -26.64 -33.94
C ASP A 73 -18.55 -27.49 -34.22
N ASP A 74 -18.56 -28.77 -33.84
CA ASP A 74 -17.39 -29.65 -33.94
C ASP A 74 -17.44 -30.51 -35.22
N GLN A 75 -18.60 -30.63 -35.87
CA GLN A 75 -18.82 -31.50 -37.03
C GLN A 75 -17.89 -31.18 -38.19
N ALA A 76 -17.83 -29.90 -38.61
CA ALA A 76 -17.01 -29.49 -39.75
C ALA A 76 -15.52 -29.74 -39.50
N LEU A 77 -15.05 -29.47 -38.28
CA LEU A 77 -13.67 -29.74 -37.88
C LEU A 77 -13.36 -31.24 -37.92
N LEU A 78 -14.25 -32.07 -37.39
CA LEU A 78 -14.03 -33.51 -37.34
C LEU A 78 -14.01 -34.13 -38.74
N ILE A 79 -14.96 -33.76 -39.61
CA ILE A 79 -15.03 -34.24 -41.00
C ILE A 79 -13.71 -33.93 -41.73
N ASN A 80 -13.28 -32.66 -41.70
CA ASN A 80 -12.04 -32.25 -42.34
C ASN A 80 -10.82 -33.01 -41.79
N ARG A 81 -10.81 -33.33 -40.48
CA ARG A 81 -9.72 -34.09 -39.87
C ARG A 81 -9.73 -35.56 -40.26
N VAL A 82 -10.91 -36.18 -40.40
CA VAL A 82 -11.03 -37.56 -40.88
C VAL A 82 -10.57 -37.65 -42.34
N ASP A 83 -11.01 -36.71 -43.19
CA ASP A 83 -10.62 -36.66 -44.60
C ASP A 83 -9.09 -36.49 -44.74
N TYR A 84 -8.52 -35.53 -44.00
CA TYR A 84 -7.06 -35.35 -43.95
C TYR A 84 -6.33 -36.61 -43.46
N HIS A 85 -6.88 -37.32 -42.46
CA HIS A 85 -6.27 -38.51 -41.89
C HIS A 85 -6.21 -39.68 -42.88
N ILE A 86 -7.21 -39.79 -43.75
CA ILE A 86 -7.22 -40.77 -44.86
C ILE A 86 -6.10 -40.45 -45.86
N GLU A 87 -5.76 -39.17 -46.08
CA GLU A 87 -4.73 -38.73 -47.02
C GLU A 87 -3.31 -38.74 -46.45
N ALA A 88 -3.14 -38.53 -45.14
CA ALA A 88 -1.83 -38.31 -44.51
C ALA A 88 -1.01 -39.59 -44.25
N PHE A 89 -1.63 -40.78 -44.33
CA PHE A 89 -1.10 -42.15 -44.15
C PHE A 89 -0.14 -42.39 -42.96
N GLU A 90 -0.40 -43.43 -42.15
CA GLU A 90 0.46 -43.91 -41.04
C GLU A 90 0.77 -42.92 -39.89
N GLN A 91 0.23 -41.69 -39.93
CA GLN A 91 0.36 -40.75 -38.82
C GLN A 91 -0.73 -40.99 -37.78
N ARG A 92 -0.39 -40.85 -36.49
CA ARG A 92 -1.39 -40.85 -35.41
C ARG A 92 -2.01 -39.46 -35.28
N MET A 93 -3.33 -39.39 -35.36
CA MET A 93 -4.10 -38.16 -35.19
C MET A 93 -4.94 -38.21 -33.93
N ILE A 94 -4.98 -37.10 -33.21
CA ILE A 94 -5.75 -36.94 -31.97
C ILE A 94 -6.68 -35.75 -32.13
N THR A 95 -7.99 -36.00 -31.93
CA THR A 95 -9.03 -34.99 -32.10
C THR A 95 -10.00 -35.04 -30.93
N PRO A 96 -10.03 -33.99 -30.09
CA PRO A 96 -11.10 -33.82 -29.11
C PRO A 96 -12.35 -33.24 -29.77
N TYR A 97 -13.52 -33.78 -29.45
CA TYR A 97 -14.81 -33.29 -29.94
C TYR A 97 -15.95 -33.77 -29.02
N ARG A 98 -17.13 -33.16 -29.17
CA ARG A 98 -18.31 -33.48 -28.36
C ARG A 98 -19.25 -34.43 -29.08
N VAL A 99 -19.73 -35.46 -28.38
CA VAL A 99 -20.73 -36.43 -28.88
C VAL A 99 -21.95 -36.45 -27.99
N ARG A 100 -23.14 -36.40 -28.60
CA ARG A 100 -24.43 -36.38 -27.91
C ARG A 100 -24.74 -37.75 -27.30
N LYS A 101 -25.03 -37.76 -26.00
CA LYS A 101 -25.52 -38.91 -25.24
C LYS A 101 -27.02 -39.14 -25.46
N THR A 102 -27.52 -40.27 -25.00
CA THR A 102 -28.95 -40.62 -25.05
C THR A 102 -29.87 -39.69 -24.25
N ASP A 103 -29.33 -39.01 -23.23
CA ASP A 103 -30.07 -38.03 -22.41
C ASP A 103 -30.15 -36.63 -23.05
N GLY A 104 -29.46 -36.42 -24.17
CA GLY A 104 -29.42 -35.14 -24.90
C GLY A 104 -28.22 -34.26 -24.58
N ASP A 105 -27.47 -34.55 -23.51
CA ASP A 105 -26.24 -33.84 -23.18
C ASP A 105 -25.08 -34.26 -24.08
N TYR A 106 -24.00 -33.47 -24.08
CA TYR A 106 -22.78 -33.78 -24.83
C TYR A 106 -21.66 -34.28 -23.90
N LEU A 107 -20.97 -35.33 -24.31
CA LEU A 107 -19.76 -35.84 -23.69
C LEU A 107 -18.54 -35.41 -24.49
N TRP A 108 -17.48 -34.96 -23.82
CA TRP A 108 -16.20 -34.69 -24.47
C TRP A 108 -15.43 -35.99 -24.67
N ILE A 109 -15.13 -36.33 -25.92
CA ILE A 109 -14.29 -37.48 -26.23
C ILE A 109 -13.06 -37.06 -27.03
N GLU A 110 -12.00 -37.85 -26.90
CA GLU A 110 -10.79 -37.75 -27.69
C GLU A 110 -10.72 -38.97 -28.63
N GLY A 111 -10.85 -38.72 -29.93
CA GLY A 111 -10.60 -39.71 -30.97
C GLY A 111 -9.13 -39.76 -31.31
N SER A 112 -8.49 -40.90 -31.06
CA SER A 112 -7.09 -41.16 -31.43
C SER A 112 -7.08 -42.28 -32.47
N ALA A 113 -6.62 -41.99 -33.68
CA ALA A 113 -6.67 -42.97 -34.77
C ALA A 113 -5.40 -42.96 -35.62
N ILE A 114 -5.14 -44.07 -36.32
CA ILE A 114 -4.10 -44.23 -37.34
C ILE A 114 -4.77 -44.79 -38.60
N CYS A 115 -4.40 -44.26 -39.76
CA CYS A 115 -4.81 -44.78 -41.06
C CYS A 115 -3.73 -45.71 -41.61
N LEU A 116 -4.11 -46.93 -41.98
CA LEU A 116 -3.21 -47.99 -42.44
C LEU A 116 -3.69 -48.53 -43.79
N THR A 117 -2.76 -49.09 -44.56
CA THR A 117 -3.07 -49.79 -45.82
C THR A 117 -2.52 -51.21 -45.78
N GLU A 118 -3.40 -52.19 -45.92
CA GLU A 118 -3.02 -53.61 -46.00
C GLU A 118 -3.63 -54.23 -47.26
N ASN A 119 -2.84 -54.96 -48.04
CA ASN A 119 -3.26 -55.60 -49.30
C ASN A 119 -3.93 -54.64 -50.33
N GLY A 120 -3.61 -53.34 -50.27
CA GLY A 120 -4.17 -52.32 -51.16
C GLY A 120 -5.49 -51.71 -50.69
N GLU A 121 -6.01 -52.11 -49.52
CA GLU A 121 -7.18 -51.50 -48.89
C GLU A 121 -6.79 -50.63 -47.70
N THR A 122 -7.34 -49.42 -47.65
CA THR A 122 -7.10 -48.45 -46.58
C THR A 122 -8.17 -48.57 -45.50
N TYR A 123 -7.76 -48.62 -44.25
CA TYR A 123 -8.66 -48.66 -43.10
C TYR A 123 -8.11 -47.79 -41.96
N ILE A 124 -8.99 -47.38 -41.06
CA ILE A 124 -8.64 -46.59 -39.88
C ILE A 124 -8.90 -47.42 -38.63
N VAL A 125 -7.93 -47.49 -37.73
CA VAL A 125 -8.13 -48.07 -36.40
C VAL A 125 -7.87 -47.00 -35.36
N GLY A 126 -8.71 -46.94 -34.35
CA GLY A 126 -8.57 -45.95 -33.30
C GLY A 126 -9.31 -46.28 -32.03
N SER A 127 -9.15 -45.40 -31.06
CA SER A 127 -9.92 -45.40 -29.83
C SER A 127 -10.61 -44.06 -29.60
N HIS A 128 -11.71 -44.12 -28.88
CA HIS A 128 -12.40 -42.99 -28.29
C HIS A 128 -12.21 -43.05 -26.78
N ARG A 129 -11.71 -41.98 -26.20
CA ARG A 129 -11.54 -41.86 -24.75
C ARG A 129 -12.43 -40.75 -24.22
N ASP A 130 -13.14 -40.99 -23.12
CA ASP A 130 -13.81 -39.90 -22.40
C ASP A 130 -12.75 -38.98 -21.76
N ILE A 131 -12.78 -37.70 -22.13
CA ILE A 131 -11.89 -36.65 -21.61
C ILE A 131 -12.67 -35.57 -20.84
N SER A 132 -13.90 -35.86 -20.43
CA SER A 132 -14.76 -34.91 -19.71
C SER A 132 -14.11 -34.45 -18.41
N ASP A 133 -13.57 -35.36 -17.59
CA ASP A 133 -12.86 -35.03 -16.35
C ASP A 133 -11.64 -34.13 -16.60
N LYS A 134 -10.89 -34.41 -17.68
CA LYS A 134 -9.75 -33.58 -18.10
C LYS A 134 -10.21 -32.18 -18.50
N LYS A 135 -11.29 -32.06 -19.26
CA LYS A 135 -11.85 -30.77 -19.69
C LYS A 135 -12.43 -29.97 -18.52
N MET A 136 -13.10 -30.64 -17.58
CA MET A 136 -13.57 -30.03 -16.34
C MET A 136 -12.41 -29.54 -15.47
N MET A 137 -11.38 -30.36 -15.29
CA MET A 137 -10.16 -29.98 -14.56
C MET A 137 -9.44 -28.80 -15.23
N GLU A 138 -9.31 -28.79 -16.56
CA GLU A 138 -8.76 -27.67 -17.32
C GLU A 138 -9.54 -26.36 -17.08
N THR A 139 -10.87 -26.45 -16.96
CA THR A 139 -11.75 -25.31 -16.71
C THR A 139 -11.63 -24.84 -15.26
N TYR A 140 -11.71 -25.78 -14.31
CA TYR A 140 -11.54 -25.52 -12.88
C TYR A 140 -10.17 -24.91 -12.58
N LEU A 141 -9.10 -25.41 -13.19
CA LEU A 141 -7.76 -24.83 -13.03
C LEU A 141 -7.67 -23.40 -13.55
N LYS A 142 -8.36 -23.06 -14.66
CA LYS A 142 -8.44 -21.68 -15.15
C LYS A 142 -9.23 -20.79 -14.20
N GLU A 143 -10.37 -21.28 -13.71
CA GLU A 143 -11.21 -20.54 -12.75
C GLU A 143 -10.45 -20.29 -11.44
N ALA A 144 -9.88 -21.33 -10.84
CA ALA A 144 -9.10 -21.25 -9.61
C ALA A 144 -7.82 -20.39 -9.76
N ALA A 145 -7.23 -20.32 -10.95
CA ALA A 145 -6.03 -19.52 -11.17
C ALA A 145 -6.34 -18.02 -11.31
N PHE A 146 -7.50 -17.65 -11.86
CA PHE A 146 -7.76 -16.28 -12.32
C PHE A 146 -8.94 -15.57 -11.68
N TYR A 147 -9.74 -16.26 -10.88
CA TYR A 147 -10.89 -15.67 -10.19
C TYR A 147 -10.67 -15.65 -8.68
N ASP A 148 -11.32 -14.70 -8.01
CA ASP A 148 -11.46 -14.68 -6.55
C ASP A 148 -12.77 -15.39 -6.17
N ASP A 149 -12.66 -16.48 -5.40
CA ASP A 149 -13.79 -17.36 -5.08
C ASP A 149 -14.96 -16.64 -4.40
N SER A 150 -14.66 -15.65 -3.56
CA SER A 150 -15.68 -14.99 -2.73
C SER A 150 -16.43 -13.88 -3.47
N SER A 151 -15.83 -13.29 -4.50
CA SER A 151 -16.46 -12.26 -5.33
C SER A 151 -16.85 -12.73 -6.72
N GLY A 152 -16.23 -13.77 -7.27
CA GLY A 152 -16.34 -14.13 -8.69
C GLY A 152 -15.76 -13.08 -9.65
N LEU A 153 -14.98 -12.11 -9.14
CA LEU A 153 -14.20 -11.18 -9.96
C LEU A 153 -12.87 -11.82 -10.36
N PHE A 154 -12.20 -11.25 -11.36
CA PHE A 154 -10.82 -11.62 -11.63
C PHE A 154 -9.91 -11.26 -10.46
N ASN A 155 -8.93 -12.11 -10.16
CA ASN A 155 -8.00 -11.93 -9.06
C ASN A 155 -6.75 -11.13 -9.48
N LEU A 156 -5.87 -10.85 -8.50
CA LEU A 156 -4.59 -10.17 -8.74
C LEU A 156 -3.72 -10.86 -9.81
N ARG A 157 -3.68 -12.19 -9.83
CA ARG A 157 -2.86 -12.93 -10.81
C ARG A 157 -3.33 -12.66 -12.24
N LYS A 158 -4.66 -12.59 -12.45
CA LYS A 158 -5.22 -12.22 -13.75
C LYS A 158 -4.93 -10.77 -14.12
N LEU A 159 -5.02 -9.85 -13.16
CA LEU A 159 -4.68 -8.43 -13.35
C LEU A 159 -3.25 -8.25 -13.84
N LEU A 160 -2.28 -8.89 -13.18
CA LEU A 160 -0.86 -8.82 -13.57
C LEU A 160 -0.64 -9.38 -14.98
N LEU A 161 -1.28 -10.50 -15.31
CA LEU A 161 -1.23 -11.07 -16.66
C LEU A 161 -1.83 -10.13 -17.71
N ASP A 162 -2.94 -9.46 -17.42
CA ASP A 162 -3.54 -8.48 -18.34
C ASP A 162 -2.66 -7.23 -18.51
N LEU A 163 -2.00 -6.78 -17.44
CA LEU A 163 -1.02 -5.70 -17.50
C LEU A 163 0.19 -6.09 -18.36
N ASP A 164 0.74 -7.29 -18.17
CA ASP A 164 1.87 -7.79 -18.97
C ASP A 164 1.55 -7.79 -20.48
N LEU A 165 0.33 -8.21 -20.84
CA LEU A 165 -0.12 -8.19 -22.23
C LEU A 165 -0.20 -6.76 -22.81
N LEU A 166 -0.65 -5.79 -22.02
CA LEU A 166 -0.74 -4.38 -22.45
C LEU A 166 0.65 -3.76 -22.59
N VAL A 167 1.53 -3.99 -21.61
CA VAL A 167 2.94 -3.57 -21.64
C VAL A 167 3.62 -4.06 -22.93
N GLN A 168 3.44 -5.34 -23.27
CA GLN A 168 4.00 -5.94 -24.50
C GLN A 168 3.37 -5.41 -25.79
N SER A 169 2.11 -4.99 -25.77
CA SER A 169 1.40 -4.57 -26.99
C SER A 169 1.84 -3.21 -27.53
N THR A 170 2.34 -2.32 -26.66
CA THR A 170 2.80 -0.92 -26.91
C THR A 170 1.90 -0.04 -27.80
N LYS A 171 0.67 -0.46 -28.11
CA LYS A 171 -0.20 0.21 -29.10
C LYS A 171 -1.15 1.21 -28.47
N ASN A 172 -1.62 0.91 -27.26
CA ASN A 172 -2.61 1.70 -26.56
C ASN A 172 -2.06 2.14 -25.21
N ASN A 173 -2.21 3.42 -24.89
CA ASN A 173 -2.08 3.87 -23.51
C ASN A 173 -3.17 3.19 -22.68
N PHE A 174 -2.83 2.80 -21.47
CA PHE A 174 -3.75 2.18 -20.52
C PHE A 174 -3.64 2.91 -19.19
N SER A 175 -4.60 2.69 -18.30
CA SER A 175 -4.62 3.32 -16.98
C SER A 175 -5.08 2.34 -15.91
N VAL A 176 -4.52 2.49 -14.71
CA VAL A 176 -4.85 1.66 -13.56
C VAL A 176 -5.46 2.53 -12.48
N ILE A 177 -6.60 2.11 -11.95
CA ILE A 177 -7.20 2.69 -10.75
C ILE A 177 -7.10 1.66 -9.64
N TYR A 178 -6.48 2.05 -8.54
CA TYR A 178 -6.42 1.25 -7.32
C TYR A 178 -7.43 1.79 -6.32
N ILE A 179 -8.17 0.90 -5.66
CA ILE A 179 -9.31 1.24 -4.81
C ILE A 179 -9.12 0.53 -3.47
N GLN A 180 -9.08 1.29 -2.38
CA GLN A 180 -8.94 0.77 -1.02
C GLN A 180 -10.15 1.16 -0.16
N ILE A 181 -10.81 0.17 0.43
CA ILE A 181 -11.87 0.38 1.42
C ILE A 181 -11.24 0.43 2.81
N HIS A 182 -11.55 1.46 3.59
CA HIS A 182 -10.89 1.69 4.88
C HIS A 182 -11.50 0.82 5.97
N GLU A 183 -10.64 0.32 6.87
CA GLU A 183 -11.01 -0.41 8.10
C GLU A 183 -11.91 -1.64 7.89
N LEU A 184 -12.03 -2.16 6.66
CA LEU A 184 -12.95 -3.25 6.36
C LEU A 184 -12.64 -4.50 7.21
N GLN A 185 -11.37 -4.78 7.47
CA GLN A 185 -10.97 -5.91 8.32
C GLN A 185 -11.51 -5.77 9.75
N SER A 186 -11.43 -4.57 10.34
CA SER A 186 -11.97 -4.30 11.68
C SER A 186 -13.48 -4.54 11.72
N TYR A 187 -14.21 -4.02 10.73
CA TYR A 187 -15.65 -4.25 10.63
C TYR A 187 -16.00 -5.72 10.36
N LEU A 188 -15.19 -6.46 9.61
CA LEU A 188 -15.44 -7.88 9.37
C LEU A 188 -15.32 -8.73 10.64
N ILE A 189 -14.40 -8.38 11.53
CA ILE A 189 -14.26 -9.06 12.84
C ILE A 189 -15.53 -8.85 13.68
N GLU A 190 -16.12 -7.65 13.62
CA GLU A 190 -17.29 -7.28 14.41
C GLU A 190 -18.62 -7.79 13.81
N TYR A 191 -18.78 -7.69 12.49
CA TYR A 191 -20.06 -7.91 11.80
C TYR A 191 -20.10 -9.19 10.94
N GLY A 192 -18.97 -9.87 10.77
CA GLY A 192 -18.88 -11.16 10.08
C GLY A 192 -19.05 -11.12 8.55
N SER A 193 -19.25 -12.30 7.97
CA SER A 193 -19.18 -12.52 6.50
C SER A 193 -20.34 -11.94 5.69
N ALA A 194 -21.45 -11.56 6.34
CA ALA A 194 -22.57 -10.89 5.68
C ALA A 194 -22.16 -9.49 5.17
N LEU A 195 -21.36 -8.76 5.95
CA LEU A 195 -20.81 -7.47 5.55
C LEU A 195 -19.95 -7.61 4.29
N LEU A 196 -19.13 -8.66 4.21
CA LEU A 196 -18.26 -8.91 3.05
C LEU A 196 -19.08 -9.04 1.75
N LYS A 197 -20.15 -9.83 1.79
CA LYS A 197 -21.04 -10.02 0.64
C LYS A 197 -21.69 -8.71 0.20
N ASN A 198 -22.13 -7.89 1.15
CA ASN A 198 -22.72 -6.58 0.87
C ASN A 198 -21.70 -5.64 0.23
N VAL A 199 -20.50 -5.53 0.81
CA VAL A 199 -19.41 -4.71 0.27
C VAL A 199 -19.06 -5.13 -1.16
N ILE A 200 -18.85 -6.42 -1.42
CA ILE A 200 -18.56 -6.94 -2.77
C ILE A 200 -19.69 -6.58 -3.74
N SER A 201 -20.95 -6.79 -3.34
CA SER A 201 -22.11 -6.47 -4.19
C SER A 201 -22.18 -4.97 -4.50
N ASN A 202 -21.91 -4.11 -3.51
CA ASN A 202 -21.96 -2.67 -3.66
C ASN A 202 -20.79 -2.13 -4.50
N VAL A 203 -19.60 -2.71 -4.36
CA VAL A 203 -18.45 -2.41 -5.23
C VAL A 203 -18.75 -2.76 -6.69
N LYS A 204 -19.30 -3.95 -6.95
CA LYS A 204 -19.73 -4.34 -8.30
C LYS A 204 -20.81 -3.41 -8.85
N ALA A 205 -21.79 -3.04 -8.03
CA ALA A 205 -22.84 -2.11 -8.42
C ALA A 205 -22.29 -0.72 -8.76
N ALA A 206 -21.33 -0.24 -7.96
CA ALA A 206 -20.64 1.03 -8.17
C ALA A 206 -19.77 1.00 -9.43
N ALA A 207 -19.13 -0.12 -9.75
CA ALA A 207 -18.25 -0.28 -10.92
C ALA A 207 -18.97 -0.14 -12.27
N ASN A 208 -20.32 -0.16 -12.30
CA ASN A 208 -21.10 0.10 -13.51
C ASN A 208 -20.96 1.53 -14.06
N VAL A 209 -20.28 2.43 -13.35
CA VAL A 209 -19.91 3.75 -13.89
C VAL A 209 -18.78 3.66 -14.91
N PHE A 210 -18.03 2.55 -14.93
CA PHE A 210 -16.95 2.31 -15.87
C PHE A 210 -17.46 1.59 -17.14
N PRO A 211 -16.96 1.94 -18.33
CA PRO A 211 -17.41 1.34 -19.59
C PRO A 211 -16.95 -0.13 -19.72
N HIS A 212 -17.89 -1.07 -19.79
CA HIS A 212 -17.60 -2.52 -19.79
C HIS A 212 -16.66 -3.01 -20.90
N GLU A 213 -16.67 -2.36 -22.08
CA GLU A 213 -15.84 -2.77 -23.22
C GLU A 213 -14.35 -2.44 -23.01
N ASN A 214 -14.05 -1.43 -22.17
CA ASN A 214 -12.71 -0.87 -22.03
C ASN A 214 -12.17 -0.97 -20.59
N ALA A 215 -13.04 -1.13 -19.59
CA ALA A 215 -12.68 -1.22 -18.18
C ALA A 215 -13.00 -2.60 -17.60
N THR A 216 -12.03 -3.22 -16.94
CA THR A 216 -12.23 -4.49 -16.21
C THR A 216 -11.96 -4.29 -14.72
N LEU A 217 -12.87 -4.77 -13.88
CA LEU A 217 -12.74 -4.75 -12.41
C LEU A 217 -12.10 -6.05 -11.91
N TYR A 218 -11.10 -5.89 -11.05
CA TYR A 218 -10.37 -6.97 -10.40
C TYR A 218 -10.47 -6.82 -8.89
N ARG A 219 -10.39 -7.94 -8.19
CA ARG A 219 -10.19 -7.98 -6.75
C ARG A 219 -8.74 -8.34 -6.45
N VAL A 220 -8.07 -7.42 -5.76
CA VAL A 220 -6.65 -7.56 -5.41
C VAL A 220 -6.49 -8.25 -4.07
N SER A 221 -7.31 -7.87 -3.09
CA SER A 221 -7.26 -8.40 -1.73
C SER A 221 -8.67 -8.39 -1.09
N LEU A 222 -8.74 -8.60 0.23
CA LEU A 222 -9.99 -8.54 0.99
C LEU A 222 -10.74 -7.21 0.83
N ASP A 223 -10.01 -6.10 0.96
CA ASP A 223 -10.51 -4.72 1.02
C ASP A 223 -10.01 -3.85 -0.14
N THR A 224 -9.31 -4.48 -1.09
CA THR A 224 -8.69 -3.81 -2.23
C THR A 224 -9.22 -4.30 -3.58
N TYR A 225 -9.50 -3.36 -4.47
CA TYR A 225 -9.90 -3.59 -5.85
C TYR A 225 -9.03 -2.79 -6.81
N ALA A 226 -9.02 -3.21 -8.07
CA ALA A 226 -8.35 -2.45 -9.12
C ALA A 226 -9.22 -2.43 -10.39
N VAL A 227 -9.13 -1.35 -11.16
CA VAL A 227 -9.78 -1.21 -12.46
C VAL A 227 -8.71 -0.94 -13.50
N LEU A 228 -8.68 -1.75 -14.54
CA LEU A 228 -7.77 -1.60 -15.68
C LEU A 228 -8.55 -1.06 -16.88
N PHE A 229 -8.13 0.09 -17.40
CA PHE A 229 -8.61 0.69 -18.65
C PHE A 229 -7.64 0.36 -19.77
N ARG A 230 -8.12 -0.23 -20.88
CA ARG A 230 -7.28 -0.73 -21.98
C ARG A 230 -7.02 0.28 -23.10
N ASP A 231 -7.73 1.41 -23.09
CA ASP A 231 -7.52 2.54 -24.00
C ASP A 231 -7.24 3.83 -23.23
N SER A 232 -6.72 4.83 -23.96
CA SER A 232 -6.48 6.16 -23.42
C SER A 232 -7.80 6.82 -23.00
N VAL A 233 -7.84 7.29 -21.75
CA VAL A 233 -8.96 8.03 -21.18
C VAL A 233 -8.44 9.35 -20.65
N ALA A 234 -9.13 10.45 -20.95
CA ALA A 234 -8.80 11.76 -20.41
C ALA A 234 -8.79 11.72 -18.87
N HIS A 235 -7.79 12.33 -18.25
CA HIS A 235 -7.58 12.27 -16.80
C HIS A 235 -8.76 12.86 -16.02
N THR A 236 -9.38 13.91 -16.57
CA THR A 236 -10.61 14.51 -16.04
C THR A 236 -11.77 13.52 -16.02
N SER A 237 -11.90 12.69 -17.07
CA SER A 237 -12.91 11.63 -17.15
C SER A 237 -12.63 10.50 -16.16
N LEU A 238 -11.37 10.08 -15.98
CA LEU A 238 -10.99 9.11 -14.95
C LEU A 238 -11.38 9.61 -13.55
N ARG A 239 -11.01 10.86 -13.22
CA ARG A 239 -11.36 11.47 -11.94
C ARG A 239 -12.87 11.57 -11.73
N MET A 240 -13.63 11.97 -12.76
CA MET A 240 -15.09 12.01 -12.69
C MET A 240 -15.72 10.63 -12.45
N MET A 241 -15.23 9.59 -13.15
CA MET A 241 -15.71 8.23 -12.96
C MET A 241 -15.39 7.71 -11.56
N CYS A 242 -14.21 8.00 -11.01
CA CYS A 242 -13.88 7.71 -9.61
C CYS A 242 -14.84 8.41 -8.65
N THR A 243 -15.10 9.71 -8.82
CA THR A 243 -16.05 10.44 -7.97
C THR A 243 -17.45 9.81 -8.01
N GLN A 244 -17.93 9.45 -9.21
CA GLN A 244 -19.21 8.75 -9.40
C GLN A 244 -19.21 7.38 -8.72
N PHE A 245 -18.09 6.65 -8.80
CA PHE A 245 -17.92 5.36 -8.13
C PHE A 245 -18.03 5.49 -6.61
N ILE A 246 -17.33 6.46 -5.99
CA ILE A 246 -17.43 6.71 -4.54
C ILE A 246 -18.88 7.03 -4.13
N LEU A 247 -19.52 7.98 -4.81
CA LEU A 247 -20.87 8.41 -4.49
C LEU A 247 -21.88 7.26 -4.60
N ARG A 248 -21.74 6.42 -5.63
CA ARG A 248 -22.62 5.26 -5.83
C ARG A 248 -22.39 4.19 -4.77
N TYR A 249 -21.13 3.89 -4.43
CA TYR A 249 -20.80 2.98 -3.34
C TYR A 249 -21.41 3.44 -2.01
N GLN A 250 -21.19 4.71 -1.65
CA GLN A 250 -21.74 5.29 -0.41
C GLN A 250 -23.26 5.29 -0.38
N ALA A 251 -23.93 5.61 -1.51
CA ALA A 251 -25.38 5.55 -1.59
C ALA A 251 -25.92 4.12 -1.39
N CYS A 252 -25.25 3.11 -1.95
CA CYS A 252 -25.62 1.71 -1.73
C CYS A 252 -25.43 1.26 -0.28
N MET A 253 -24.34 1.69 0.39
CA MET A 253 -24.10 1.39 1.80
C MET A 253 -25.13 2.06 2.72
N ALA A 254 -25.50 3.32 2.42
CA ALA A 254 -26.49 4.06 3.20
C ALA A 254 -27.90 3.43 3.14
N GLN A 255 -28.30 2.88 1.98
CA GLN A 255 -29.60 2.19 1.84
C GLN A 255 -29.72 0.94 2.71
N GLN A 256 -28.60 0.34 3.11
CA GLN A 256 -28.57 -0.85 3.94
C GLN A 256 -28.49 -0.53 5.44
N ASN A 257 -28.60 0.76 5.81
CA ASN A 257 -28.45 1.29 7.18
C ASN A 257 -27.12 0.90 7.83
N THR A 258 -26.11 0.62 7.00
CA THR A 258 -24.75 0.29 7.41
C THR A 258 -23.88 1.54 7.21
N LEU A 259 -23.47 2.17 8.32
CA LEU A 259 -22.52 3.28 8.28
C LEU A 259 -21.04 2.82 8.28
N PHE A 260 -20.81 1.52 8.44
CA PHE A 260 -19.50 0.90 8.49
C PHE A 260 -18.90 0.75 7.08
N ALA A 261 -17.55 0.80 6.97
CA ALA A 261 -16.81 0.68 5.70
C ALA A 261 -17.17 1.73 4.62
N ASN A 262 -17.54 2.95 5.03
CA ASN A 262 -17.85 4.06 4.11
C ASN A 262 -16.62 4.83 3.62
N GLY A 263 -15.49 4.73 4.33
CA GLY A 263 -14.22 5.32 3.95
C GLY A 263 -13.62 4.57 2.75
N MET A 264 -13.23 5.31 1.73
CA MET A 264 -12.60 4.74 0.55
C MET A 264 -11.65 5.75 -0.08
N SER A 265 -10.50 5.25 -0.55
CA SER A 265 -9.50 6.03 -1.28
C SER A 265 -9.22 5.40 -2.63
N LEU A 266 -8.94 6.24 -3.62
CA LEU A 266 -8.64 5.82 -4.98
C LEU A 266 -7.37 6.49 -5.48
N GLY A 267 -6.45 5.67 -6.00
CA GLY A 267 -5.23 6.11 -6.66
C GLY A 267 -5.30 5.82 -8.15
N ILE A 268 -5.12 6.83 -8.98
CA ILE A 268 -5.15 6.70 -10.43
C ILE A 268 -3.73 6.82 -10.95
N TYR A 269 -3.23 5.81 -11.67
CA TYR A 269 -2.06 5.93 -12.51
C TYR A 269 -2.51 6.03 -13.98
N PRO A 270 -2.59 7.26 -14.53
CA PRO A 270 -3.00 7.44 -15.92
C PRO A 270 -1.83 7.21 -16.88
N ASP A 271 -2.15 6.88 -18.13
CA ASP A 271 -1.17 6.70 -19.23
C ASP A 271 0.09 5.94 -18.77
N CYS A 272 -0.11 4.72 -18.23
CA CYS A 272 0.94 3.93 -17.60
C CYS A 272 2.17 3.75 -18.50
N ASP A 273 3.37 3.80 -17.90
CA ASP A 273 4.62 3.65 -18.63
C ASP A 273 4.86 2.19 -19.05
N HIS A 274 4.96 1.96 -20.36
CA HIS A 274 5.24 0.66 -20.96
C HIS A 274 6.66 0.13 -20.69
N GLN A 275 7.56 0.94 -20.11
CA GLN A 275 8.91 0.50 -19.73
C GLN A 275 8.95 -0.18 -18.36
N LEU A 276 7.89 -0.05 -17.56
CA LEU A 276 7.81 -0.59 -16.22
C LEU A 276 7.21 -2.00 -16.24
N GLU A 277 7.63 -2.83 -15.28
CA GLU A 277 7.02 -4.13 -15.06
C GLU A 277 5.61 -3.98 -14.47
N SER A 278 4.74 -4.96 -14.71
CA SER A 278 3.34 -4.91 -14.26
C SER A 278 3.18 -4.70 -12.75
N GLU A 279 4.07 -5.30 -11.95
CA GLU A 279 4.12 -5.11 -10.50
C GLU A 279 4.44 -3.65 -10.12
N GLU A 280 5.34 -2.99 -10.85
CA GLU A 280 5.72 -1.60 -10.58
C GLU A 280 4.60 -0.63 -10.97
N ILE A 281 3.93 -0.87 -12.09
CA ILE A 281 2.74 -0.11 -12.50
C ILE A 281 1.65 -0.19 -11.43
N LEU A 282 1.36 -1.41 -10.94
CA LEU A 282 0.37 -1.61 -9.88
C LEU A 282 0.82 -0.94 -8.57
N SER A 283 2.11 -1.01 -8.25
CA SER A 283 2.71 -0.35 -7.09
C SER A 283 2.58 1.18 -7.15
N ILE A 284 2.71 1.82 -8.31
CA ILE A 284 2.46 3.26 -8.48
C ILE A 284 0.99 3.60 -8.17
N ALA A 285 0.04 2.84 -8.74
CA ALA A 285 -1.38 3.05 -8.48
C ALA A 285 -1.73 2.84 -6.99
N PHE A 286 -1.18 1.80 -6.37
CA PHE A 286 -1.28 1.53 -4.93
C PHE A 286 -0.73 2.67 -4.08
N ARG A 287 0.51 3.12 -4.34
CA ARG A 287 1.13 4.24 -3.62
C ARG A 287 0.29 5.50 -3.72
N THR A 288 -0.23 5.80 -4.91
CA THR A 288 -1.12 6.95 -5.12
C THR A 288 -2.41 6.84 -4.30
N CYS A 289 -2.98 5.64 -4.19
CA CYS A 289 -4.17 5.35 -3.38
C CYS A 289 -3.89 5.49 -1.89
N ALA A 290 -2.76 4.96 -1.42
CA ALA A 290 -2.34 5.07 -0.02
C ALA A 290 -2.01 6.52 0.35
N PHE A 291 -1.38 7.28 -0.55
CA PHE A 291 -1.19 8.71 -0.36
C PHE A 291 -2.53 9.45 -0.23
N ALA A 292 -3.53 9.12 -1.05
CA ALA A 292 -4.88 9.71 -0.93
C ALA A 292 -5.51 9.41 0.44
N ASN A 293 -5.34 8.18 0.97
CA ASN A 293 -5.87 7.81 2.29
C ASN A 293 -5.27 8.64 3.44
N GLU A 294 -3.97 8.92 3.36
CA GLU A 294 -3.25 9.70 4.38
C GLU A 294 -3.58 11.20 4.30
N GLN A 295 -3.94 11.70 3.13
CA GLN A 295 -4.37 13.09 2.97
C GLN A 295 -5.83 13.25 3.40
N SER A 296 -6.08 13.90 4.55
CA SER A 296 -7.44 14.15 5.05
C SER A 296 -8.32 15.02 4.12
N GLN A 297 -7.74 15.61 3.07
CA GLN A 297 -8.40 16.55 2.15
C GLN A 297 -8.97 15.90 0.88
N SER A 298 -8.53 14.69 0.49
CA SER A 298 -8.85 14.14 -0.84
C SER A 298 -8.90 12.61 -0.85
N GLN A 299 -10.05 12.06 -1.23
CA GLN A 299 -10.24 10.61 -1.39
C GLN A 299 -9.72 10.09 -2.75
N ILE A 300 -9.34 10.98 -3.68
CA ILE A 300 -8.96 10.60 -5.04
C ILE A 300 -7.72 11.38 -5.46
N GLU A 301 -6.63 10.68 -5.71
CA GLU A 301 -5.40 11.25 -6.23
C GLU A 301 -5.02 10.65 -7.59
N VAL A 302 -4.46 11.50 -8.46
CA VAL A 302 -3.99 11.13 -9.80
C VAL A 302 -2.47 11.29 -9.81
N TYR A 303 -1.76 10.25 -10.22
CA TYR A 303 -0.31 10.24 -10.31
C TYR A 303 0.16 11.03 -11.54
N GLU A 304 0.10 12.35 -11.44
CA GLU A 304 0.53 13.27 -12.49
C GLU A 304 1.15 14.56 -11.92
N GLY A 305 2.04 15.19 -12.68
CA GLY A 305 2.54 16.54 -12.42
C GLY A 305 3.07 16.77 -11.00
N ASN A 306 2.38 17.63 -10.23
CA ASN A 306 2.76 17.95 -8.86
C ASN A 306 2.36 16.85 -7.86
N THR A 307 1.28 16.12 -8.12
CA THR A 307 0.83 15.02 -7.25
C THR A 307 1.81 13.87 -7.31
N GLN A 308 2.31 13.51 -8.50
CA GLN A 308 3.39 12.52 -8.65
C GLN A 308 4.57 12.83 -7.72
N LYS A 309 5.09 14.07 -7.75
CA LYS A 309 6.22 14.48 -6.90
C LYS A 309 5.91 14.35 -5.41
N LYS A 310 4.68 14.64 -4.99
CA LYS A 310 4.24 14.51 -3.60
C LYS A 310 4.16 13.04 -3.17
N VAL A 311 3.57 12.19 -4.01
CA VAL A 311 3.46 10.74 -3.78
C VAL A 311 4.86 10.13 -3.65
N ASP A 312 5.73 10.37 -4.62
CA ASP A 312 7.09 9.82 -4.62
C ASP A 312 7.87 10.28 -3.39
N ARG A 313 7.77 11.57 -3.06
CA ARG A 313 8.43 12.15 -1.89
C ARG A 313 7.89 11.55 -0.59
N TYR A 314 6.58 11.37 -0.45
CA TYR A 314 5.97 10.76 0.73
C TYR A 314 6.51 9.34 0.95
N PHE A 315 6.49 8.47 -0.07
CA PHE A 315 7.00 7.11 0.06
C PHE A 315 8.52 7.02 0.21
N TYR A 316 9.27 7.96 -0.35
CA TYR A 316 10.70 8.10 -0.09
C TYR A 316 10.97 8.38 1.39
N ILE A 317 10.22 9.31 2.00
CA ILE A 317 10.33 9.63 3.43
C ILE A 317 9.95 8.39 4.26
N GLU A 318 8.84 7.76 3.91
CA GLU A 318 8.27 6.61 4.60
C GLU A 318 9.23 5.40 4.64
N SER A 319 9.91 5.12 3.54
CA SER A 319 10.87 4.02 3.42
C SER A 319 12.27 4.41 3.93
N GLY A 320 12.73 5.62 3.63
CA GLY A 320 14.10 6.07 3.86
C GLY A 320 14.40 6.53 5.30
N LEU A 321 13.39 6.87 6.11
CA LEU A 321 13.62 7.43 7.45
C LEU A 321 14.39 6.49 8.37
N LYS A 322 14.07 5.19 8.34
CA LYS A 322 14.75 4.18 9.15
C LYS A 322 16.23 4.05 8.78
N ASP A 323 16.54 4.08 7.48
CA ASP A 323 17.92 4.06 7.00
C ASP A 323 18.67 5.36 7.35
N ALA A 324 17.99 6.50 7.28
CA ALA A 324 18.55 7.79 7.68
C ALA A 324 18.93 7.82 9.18
N LEU A 325 18.08 7.24 10.03
CA LEU A 325 18.35 7.06 11.47
C LEU A 325 19.53 6.13 11.71
N ARG A 326 19.55 4.94 11.07
CA ARG A 326 20.65 3.97 11.18
C ARG A 326 21.98 4.58 10.76
N ASN A 327 21.99 5.36 9.69
CA ASN A 327 23.18 6.00 9.15
C ASN A 327 23.51 7.34 9.83
N LYS A 328 22.74 7.76 10.84
CA LYS A 328 22.86 9.05 11.56
C LYS A 328 22.93 10.26 10.63
N SER A 329 22.24 10.22 9.49
CA SER A 329 22.31 11.24 8.44
C SER A 329 21.45 12.48 8.72
N LEU A 330 20.59 12.44 9.74
CA LEU A 330 19.84 13.60 10.19
C LEU A 330 20.76 14.59 10.91
N SER A 331 20.54 15.87 10.67
CA SER A 331 21.27 16.98 11.27
C SER A 331 20.37 17.76 12.22
N VAL A 332 20.96 18.60 13.08
CA VAL A 332 20.22 19.48 13.97
C VAL A 332 20.71 20.91 13.71
N LYS A 333 19.76 21.83 13.53
CA LYS A 333 20.00 23.27 13.51
C LYS A 333 19.57 23.87 14.83
N PHE A 334 20.12 25.02 15.17
CA PHE A 334 19.89 25.67 16.46
C PHE A 334 19.35 27.08 16.23
N GLN A 335 18.16 27.38 16.75
CA GLN A 335 17.60 28.73 16.68
C GLN A 335 17.74 29.44 18.03
N PRO A 336 18.35 30.63 18.10
CA PRO A 336 18.55 31.32 19.36
C PRO A 336 17.24 31.89 19.93
N ILE A 337 17.07 31.74 21.23
CA ILE A 337 16.03 32.34 22.05
C ILE A 337 16.70 33.40 22.92
N VAL A 338 16.27 34.65 22.80
CA VAL A 338 16.94 35.82 23.39
C VAL A 338 16.18 36.29 24.62
N ASP A 339 16.89 36.51 25.71
CA ASP A 339 16.35 37.09 26.95
C ASP A 339 16.09 38.59 26.74
N THR A 340 14.87 39.03 27.05
CA THR A 340 14.43 40.41 26.80
C THR A 340 15.09 41.45 27.69
N THR A 341 15.61 41.06 28.84
CA THR A 341 16.20 41.99 29.82
C THR A 341 17.69 42.22 29.52
N THR A 342 18.41 41.14 29.23
CA THR A 342 19.86 41.15 29.03
C THR A 342 20.26 41.30 27.57
N GLY A 343 19.35 40.99 26.63
CA GLY A 343 19.66 40.97 25.20
C GLY A 343 20.66 39.91 24.78
N LYS A 344 20.92 38.91 25.64
CA LYS A 344 21.81 37.78 25.38
C LYS A 344 21.00 36.53 25.01
N VAL A 345 21.68 35.55 24.42
CA VAL A 345 21.08 34.24 24.18
C VAL A 345 20.81 33.57 25.53
N SER A 346 19.54 33.23 25.78
CA SER A 346 19.10 32.47 26.95
C SER A 346 19.18 30.98 26.67
N SER A 347 18.66 30.56 25.51
CA SER A 347 18.69 29.18 25.07
C SER A 347 18.74 29.06 23.55
N PHE A 348 18.92 27.84 23.06
CA PHE A 348 18.74 27.51 21.64
C PHE A 348 17.71 26.40 21.49
N GLU A 349 16.80 26.54 20.53
CA GLU A 349 15.91 25.46 20.12
C GLU A 349 16.60 24.51 19.14
N ALA A 350 16.61 23.22 19.46
CA ALA A 350 17.19 22.17 18.64
C ALA A 350 16.17 21.65 17.61
N LEU A 351 16.39 22.02 16.36
CA LEU A 351 15.47 21.76 15.26
C LEU A 351 16.06 20.72 14.29
N VAL A 352 15.47 19.53 14.27
CA VAL A 352 15.92 18.43 13.42
C VAL A 352 15.75 18.75 11.93
N ARG A 353 16.72 18.33 11.11
CA ARG A 353 16.74 18.56 9.66
C ARG A 353 17.18 17.30 8.94
N TRP A 354 16.40 16.89 7.96
CA TRP A 354 16.76 15.80 7.06
C TRP A 354 17.04 16.35 5.66
N HIS A 355 18.16 15.92 5.07
CA HIS A 355 18.54 16.27 3.72
C HIS A 355 18.70 14.99 2.89
N SER A 356 17.97 14.90 1.79
CA SER A 356 18.09 13.87 0.76
C SER A 356 18.90 14.43 -0.42
N LYS A 357 19.69 13.56 -1.06
CA LYS A 357 20.38 13.91 -2.32
C LYS A 357 19.38 14.12 -3.46
N ASP A 358 18.32 13.32 -3.49
CA ASP A 358 17.35 13.29 -4.59
C ASP A 358 16.22 14.30 -4.38
N TYR A 359 15.83 14.52 -3.12
CA TYR A 359 14.67 15.34 -2.75
C TYR A 359 15.01 16.62 -1.97
N GLY A 360 16.29 16.92 -1.76
CA GLY A 360 16.74 18.13 -1.06
C GLY A 360 16.34 18.17 0.42
N HIS A 361 15.93 19.34 0.91
CA HIS A 361 15.51 19.50 2.30
C HIS A 361 14.16 18.83 2.55
N ILE A 362 14.09 18.00 3.59
CA ILE A 362 12.87 17.37 4.12
C ILE A 362 12.60 17.97 5.50
N TYR A 363 11.44 18.60 5.64
CA TYR A 363 11.06 19.36 6.83
C TYR A 363 10.43 18.46 7.90
N PRO A 364 10.55 18.81 9.20
CA PRO A 364 9.99 18.01 10.30
C PRO A 364 8.53 17.60 10.09
N ASP A 365 7.68 18.53 9.65
CA ASP A 365 6.25 18.29 9.41
C ASP A 365 5.98 17.14 8.41
N GLU A 366 6.96 16.81 7.56
CA GLU A 366 6.84 15.74 6.57
C GLU A 366 7.25 14.36 7.12
N PHE A 367 8.17 14.30 8.09
CA PHE A 367 8.75 13.02 8.54
C PHE A 367 8.52 12.70 10.03
N ILE A 368 8.15 13.67 10.87
CA ILE A 368 7.77 13.42 12.26
C ILE A 368 6.51 12.55 12.34
N PRO A 369 5.42 12.82 11.59
CA PRO A 369 4.24 11.94 11.60
C PRO A 369 4.59 10.50 11.16
N VAL A 370 5.47 10.36 10.16
CA VAL A 370 5.99 9.07 9.72
C VAL A 370 6.79 8.38 10.83
N ALA A 371 7.62 9.13 11.56
CA ALA A 371 8.39 8.59 12.67
C ALA A 371 7.47 8.09 13.79
N GLU A 372 6.40 8.82 14.08
CA GLU A 372 5.40 8.46 15.09
C GLU A 372 4.63 7.20 14.68
N ASN A 373 4.06 7.18 13.47
CA ASN A 373 3.30 6.04 12.95
C ASN A 373 4.13 4.75 12.89
N LYS A 374 5.43 4.85 12.61
CA LYS A 374 6.34 3.69 12.55
C LYS A 374 7.04 3.37 13.87
N GLY A 375 6.75 4.10 14.94
CA GLY A 375 7.43 3.95 16.23
C GLY A 375 8.93 4.31 16.21
N LEU A 376 9.40 5.00 15.17
CA LEU A 376 10.78 5.48 15.03
C LEU A 376 11.04 6.79 15.79
N ILE A 377 9.99 7.46 16.28
CA ILE A 377 10.07 8.74 16.99
C ILE A 377 10.95 8.66 18.26
N VAL A 378 10.96 7.51 18.94
CA VAL A 378 11.80 7.30 20.13
C VAL A 378 13.29 7.32 19.77
N GLU A 379 13.69 6.56 18.75
CA GLU A 379 15.08 6.54 18.28
C GLU A 379 15.51 7.92 17.76
N LEU A 380 14.65 8.55 16.96
CA LEU A 380 14.86 9.90 16.45
C LEU A 380 15.07 10.90 17.59
N GLY A 381 14.20 10.88 18.59
CA GLY A 381 14.25 11.77 19.75
C GLY A 381 15.57 11.66 20.50
N TYR A 382 16.05 10.44 20.80
CA TYR A 382 17.34 10.27 21.46
C TYR A 382 18.52 10.77 20.62
N GLN A 383 18.51 10.55 19.31
CA GLN A 383 19.57 11.07 18.43
C GLN A 383 19.59 12.61 18.39
N VAL A 384 18.42 13.26 18.36
CA VAL A 384 18.32 14.73 18.42
C VAL A 384 18.78 15.25 19.77
N PHE A 385 18.34 14.60 20.85
CA PHE A 385 18.69 14.96 22.22
C PHE A 385 20.19 14.87 22.49
N GLU A 386 20.85 13.79 22.06
CA GLU A 386 22.29 13.61 22.18
C GLU A 386 23.06 14.74 21.46
N LYS A 387 22.61 15.13 20.26
CA LYS A 387 23.22 16.25 19.50
C LYS A 387 22.99 17.59 20.18
N ALA A 388 21.81 17.82 20.76
CA ALA A 388 21.50 19.02 21.53
C ALA A 388 22.38 19.15 22.79
N CYS A 389 22.53 18.06 23.56
CA CYS A 389 23.39 18.01 24.74
C CYS A 389 24.85 18.32 24.40
N ARG A 390 25.39 17.68 23.35
CA ARG A 390 26.76 17.94 22.88
C ARG A 390 26.96 19.39 22.46
N PHE A 391 25.99 19.96 21.74
CA PHE A 391 26.05 21.35 21.31
C PHE A 391 26.09 22.30 22.51
N ILE A 392 25.15 22.19 23.45
CA ILE A 392 25.06 23.17 24.54
C ILE A 392 26.23 23.07 25.52
N SER A 393 26.73 21.85 25.77
CA SER A 393 27.94 21.61 26.56
C SER A 393 29.16 22.30 25.94
N HIS A 394 29.30 22.19 24.61
CA HIS A 394 30.39 22.86 23.88
C HIS A 394 30.21 24.38 23.82
N TYR A 395 28.99 24.86 23.57
CA TYR A 395 28.65 26.28 23.52
C TYR A 395 28.97 26.99 24.83
N ASN A 396 28.50 26.44 25.96
CA ASN A 396 28.68 27.03 27.29
C ASN A 396 30.16 27.07 27.68
N ARG A 397 30.93 26.01 27.39
CA ARG A 397 32.37 25.99 27.64
C ARG A 397 33.13 27.03 26.82
N THR A 398 32.79 27.16 25.54
CA THR A 398 33.51 28.04 24.59
C THR A 398 33.19 29.51 24.84
N ASN A 399 31.92 29.83 25.09
CA ASN A 399 31.45 31.20 25.25
C ASN A 399 31.40 31.68 26.71
N GLN A 400 31.85 30.84 27.67
CA GLN A 400 31.74 31.09 29.12
C GLN A 400 30.33 31.53 29.51
N ALA A 401 29.33 30.86 28.93
CA ALA A 401 27.92 31.18 29.07
C ALA A 401 27.20 30.09 29.87
N SER A 402 26.00 30.43 30.34
CA SER A 402 25.06 29.49 30.98
C SER A 402 23.79 29.38 30.15
N ALA A 403 23.93 29.20 28.84
CA ALA A 403 22.79 29.04 27.95
C ALA A 403 22.19 27.64 28.10
N ARG A 404 20.90 27.52 27.80
CA ARG A 404 20.17 26.25 27.79
C ARG A 404 19.92 25.76 26.36
N VAL A 405 19.40 24.55 26.22
CA VAL A 405 18.89 24.03 24.94
C VAL A 405 17.48 23.51 25.10
N ASN A 406 16.60 23.91 24.18
CA ASN A 406 15.24 23.42 24.10
C ASN A 406 15.17 22.24 23.12
N VAL A 407 14.48 21.16 23.49
CA VAL A 407 14.31 19.96 22.66
C VAL A 407 12.85 19.51 22.71
N ASN A 408 12.24 19.40 21.53
CA ASN A 408 10.89 18.87 21.35
C ASN A 408 10.79 17.38 21.74
N VAL A 409 9.71 17.03 22.43
CA VAL A 409 9.39 15.67 22.89
C VAL A 409 7.97 15.30 22.44
N SER A 410 7.85 14.22 21.67
CA SER A 410 6.55 13.67 21.28
C SER A 410 5.88 12.95 22.45
N VAL A 411 4.54 12.99 22.52
CA VAL A 411 3.72 12.22 23.47
C VAL A 411 4.11 10.74 23.47
N LEU A 412 4.37 10.16 22.29
CA LEU A 412 4.71 8.75 22.14
C LEU A 412 6.02 8.37 22.83
N GLN A 413 6.96 9.32 22.98
CA GLN A 413 8.18 9.09 23.75
C GLN A 413 7.89 9.00 25.25
N LEU A 414 6.95 9.80 25.76
CA LEU A 414 6.51 9.76 27.16
C LEU A 414 5.70 8.51 27.51
N LEU A 415 5.18 7.78 26.51
CA LEU A 415 4.54 6.48 26.78
C LEU A 415 5.56 5.38 27.12
N ASN A 416 6.86 5.62 26.87
CA ASN A 416 7.92 4.71 27.29
C ASN A 416 8.38 5.03 28.73
N SER A 417 8.21 4.08 29.64
CA SER A 417 8.55 4.23 31.06
C SER A 417 10.04 4.51 31.32
N ASN A 418 10.93 4.12 30.41
CA ASN A 418 12.37 4.30 30.58
C ASN A 418 12.86 5.64 30.01
N PHE A 419 11.97 6.44 29.40
CA PHE A 419 12.35 7.67 28.73
C PHE A 419 13.04 8.68 29.66
N PRO A 420 12.52 9.01 30.87
CA PRO A 420 13.19 9.97 31.74
C PRO A 420 14.58 9.55 32.20
N ASP A 421 14.76 8.26 32.53
CA ASP A 421 16.03 7.72 33.00
C ASP A 421 17.10 7.74 31.88
N GLU A 422 16.69 7.44 30.64
CA GLU A 422 17.58 7.50 29.48
C GLU A 422 17.99 8.94 29.14
N MET A 423 17.06 9.89 29.24
CA MET A 423 17.36 11.31 29.05
C MET A 423 18.33 11.82 30.12
N LEU A 424 18.15 11.41 31.37
CA LEU A 424 19.08 11.72 32.45
C LEU A 424 20.46 11.14 32.17
N ARG A 425 20.53 9.88 31.74
CA ARG A 425 21.79 9.21 31.40
C ARG A 425 22.57 9.99 30.34
N ILE A 426 21.94 10.31 29.21
CA ILE A 426 22.57 11.07 28.10
C ILE A 426 23.04 12.47 28.58
N THR A 427 22.24 13.12 29.42
CA THR A 427 22.56 14.44 29.99
C THR A 427 23.82 14.39 30.86
N LEU A 428 23.89 13.42 31.77
CA LEU A 428 25.03 13.24 32.68
C LEU A 428 26.28 12.80 31.92
N GLU A 429 26.16 11.91 30.95
CA GLU A 429 27.27 11.50 30.06
C GLU A 429 27.84 12.68 29.26
N SER A 430 27.00 13.68 28.95
CA SER A 430 27.41 14.92 28.29
C SER A 430 28.02 15.98 29.23
N GLY A 431 28.09 15.67 30.53
CA GLY A 431 28.62 16.55 31.58
C GLY A 431 27.73 17.75 31.87
N LEU A 432 26.42 17.64 31.62
CA LEU A 432 25.45 18.71 31.84
C LEU A 432 24.64 18.48 33.12
N ASN A 433 24.14 19.58 33.68
CA ASN A 433 23.05 19.53 34.65
C ASN A 433 21.71 19.48 33.87
N PRO A 434 20.74 18.63 34.26
CA PRO A 434 19.38 18.61 33.70
C PRO A 434 18.72 19.99 33.54
N ALA A 435 18.98 20.94 34.43
CA ALA A 435 18.47 22.31 34.34
C ALA A 435 19.04 23.13 33.15
N SER A 436 20.02 22.58 32.42
CA SER A 436 20.54 23.15 31.16
C SER A 436 19.67 22.80 29.95
N ILE A 437 18.64 21.98 30.15
CA ILE A 437 17.82 21.38 29.12
C ILE A 437 16.36 21.72 29.41
N ILE A 438 15.67 22.23 28.41
CA ILE A 438 14.24 22.50 28.42
C ILE A 438 13.58 21.50 27.47
N LEU A 439 12.63 20.71 27.97
CA LEU A 439 11.88 19.75 27.15
C LEU A 439 10.56 20.39 26.73
N GLU A 440 10.35 20.52 25.43
CA GLU A 440 9.17 21.13 24.83
C GLU A 440 8.12 20.06 24.53
N LEU A 441 6.90 20.28 25.03
CA LEU A 441 5.77 19.38 24.94
C LEU A 441 4.61 20.12 24.30
N THR A 442 3.93 19.51 23.34
CA THR A 442 2.77 20.13 22.69
C THR A 442 1.56 20.17 23.61
N GLU A 443 0.66 21.10 23.32
CA GLU A 443 -0.61 21.29 24.02
C GLU A 443 -1.50 20.02 24.10
N THR A 444 -1.44 19.17 23.08
CA THR A 444 -2.18 17.89 23.00
C THR A 444 -1.85 16.92 24.13
N VAL A 445 -0.62 16.96 24.67
CA VAL A 445 -0.20 16.12 25.80
C VAL A 445 -1.11 16.35 27.03
N ILE A 446 -1.59 17.58 27.21
CA ILE A 446 -2.47 17.98 28.32
C ILE A 446 -3.89 17.49 28.08
N LEU A 447 -4.37 17.57 26.84
CA LEU A 447 -5.76 17.28 26.45
C LEU A 447 -6.08 15.79 26.43
N ASP A 448 -5.11 14.95 26.09
CA ASP A 448 -5.34 13.51 25.93
C ASP A 448 -5.46 12.77 27.29
N GLU A 449 -5.34 13.48 28.43
CA GLU A 449 -5.41 12.96 29.80
C GLU A 449 -4.62 11.64 30.02
N HIS A 450 -3.53 11.46 29.28
CA HIS A 450 -2.72 10.25 29.36
C HIS A 450 -2.00 10.19 30.70
N LYS A 451 -2.62 9.51 31.67
CA LYS A 451 -2.09 9.34 33.04
C LYS A 451 -0.63 8.89 33.07
N TYR A 452 -0.22 8.05 32.12
CA TYR A 452 1.17 7.61 31.98
C TYR A 452 2.11 8.73 31.51
N ALA A 453 1.72 9.54 30.53
CA ALA A 453 2.53 10.67 30.08
C ALA A 453 2.71 11.70 31.19
N LEU A 454 1.66 11.99 31.95
CA LEU A 454 1.71 12.88 33.13
C LEU A 454 2.68 12.38 34.20
N GLN A 455 2.74 11.06 34.44
CA GLN A 455 3.72 10.47 35.36
C GLN A 455 5.16 10.70 34.88
N GLN A 456 5.42 10.54 33.58
CA GLN A 456 6.76 10.78 33.04
C GLN A 456 7.14 12.26 33.07
N ILE A 457 6.19 13.17 32.85
CA ILE A 457 6.42 14.63 32.96
C ILE A 457 6.85 15.01 34.38
N ASN A 458 6.10 14.54 35.39
CA ASN A 458 6.47 14.78 36.78
C ASN A 458 7.85 14.17 37.11
N ARG A 459 8.13 12.97 36.60
CA ARG A 459 9.43 12.32 36.76
C ARG A 459 10.57 13.14 36.14
N LEU A 460 10.38 13.70 34.94
CA LEU A 460 11.37 14.56 34.30
C LEU A 460 11.65 15.81 35.13
N ASN A 461 10.60 16.44 35.68
CA ASN A 461 10.77 17.57 36.59
C ASN A 461 11.53 17.19 37.87
N GLU A 462 11.20 16.06 38.50
CA GLU A 462 11.91 15.53 39.68
C GLU A 462 13.40 15.27 39.41
N LEU A 463 13.74 14.85 38.18
CA LEU A 463 15.12 14.66 37.73
C LEU A 463 15.85 15.98 37.44
N GLY A 464 15.15 17.11 37.48
CA GLY A 464 15.69 18.46 37.34
C GLY A 464 15.66 19.02 35.91
N PHE A 465 14.96 18.37 34.98
CA PHE A 465 14.71 18.96 33.66
C PHE A 465 13.71 20.11 33.77
N LEU A 466 13.92 21.15 32.97
CA LEU A 466 12.92 22.20 32.80
C LEU A 466 11.91 21.79 31.74
N LEU A 467 10.66 22.19 31.90
CA LEU A 467 9.57 21.81 31.02
C LEU A 467 8.95 23.04 30.37
N SER A 468 8.68 22.95 29.07
CA SER A 468 8.02 24.00 28.28
C SER A 468 6.78 23.46 27.60
N LEU A 469 5.69 24.23 27.67
CA LEU A 469 4.52 24.01 26.82
C LEU A 469 4.75 24.73 25.49
N ASP A 470 4.70 23.99 24.38
CA ASP A 470 4.89 24.49 23.02
C ASP A 470 3.56 24.70 22.27
N ASP A 471 3.60 25.58 21.25
CA ASP A 471 2.48 25.94 20.38
C ASP A 471 1.21 26.45 21.12
N PHE A 472 1.37 27.12 22.27
CA PHE A 472 0.23 27.64 23.02
C PHE A 472 -0.49 28.74 22.23
N GLY A 473 -1.77 28.51 21.95
CA GLY A 473 -2.63 29.43 21.17
C GLY A 473 -3.10 28.87 19.83
N ALA A 474 -2.57 27.71 19.40
CA ALA A 474 -2.98 27.01 18.18
C ALA A 474 -4.36 26.32 18.31
N GLY A 475 -4.78 25.93 19.53
CA GLY A 475 -6.15 25.52 19.86
C GLY A 475 -6.28 24.41 20.91
N PHE A 476 -7.38 24.48 21.69
CA PHE A 476 -8.01 23.49 22.60
C PHE A 476 -7.69 23.44 24.11
N SER A 477 -6.76 24.21 24.68
CA SER A 477 -6.45 24.13 26.11
C SER A 477 -7.29 25.02 27.00
N SER A 478 -7.74 24.40 28.09
CA SER A 478 -8.12 25.16 29.27
C SER A 478 -6.83 25.68 29.92
N ILE A 479 -6.71 27.00 30.08
CA ILE A 479 -5.63 27.66 30.84
C ILE A 479 -5.51 27.05 32.25
N HIS A 480 -6.60 26.48 32.77
CA HIS A 480 -6.68 25.91 34.11
C HIS A 480 -5.78 24.67 34.26
N SER A 481 -5.86 23.71 33.34
CA SER A 481 -5.09 22.45 33.42
C SER A 481 -3.58 22.63 33.23
N PHE A 482 -3.15 23.76 32.64
CA PHE A 482 -1.73 24.09 32.48
C PHE A 482 -1.04 24.34 33.82
N PHE A 483 -1.66 25.10 34.73
CA PHE A 483 -1.05 25.49 36.00
C PHE A 483 -0.96 24.34 37.02
N ASP A 484 -1.64 23.22 36.77
CA ASP A 484 -1.53 22.00 37.57
C ASP A 484 -0.28 21.16 37.20
N LEU A 485 0.38 21.49 36.09
CA LEU A 485 1.54 20.77 35.58
C LEU A 485 2.82 21.56 35.85
N PRO A 486 3.96 20.85 36.05
CA PRO A 486 5.19 21.48 36.52
C PRO A 486 5.98 22.14 35.36
N PHE A 487 5.32 22.99 34.58
CA PHE A 487 5.91 23.74 33.47
C PHE A 487 6.64 24.99 33.96
N ASP A 488 7.87 25.19 33.48
CA ASP A 488 8.71 26.36 33.76
C ASP A 488 8.63 27.41 32.65
N GLN A 489 8.10 27.02 31.49
CA GLN A 489 8.07 27.84 30.28
C GLN A 489 6.79 27.60 29.48
N ILE A 490 6.34 28.66 28.82
CA ILE A 490 5.26 28.61 27.82
C ILE A 490 5.74 29.34 26.57
N LYS A 491 5.58 28.70 25.41
CA LYS A 491 5.89 29.26 24.10
C LYS A 491 4.60 29.65 23.40
N ILE A 492 4.52 30.93 23.03
CA ILE A 492 3.39 31.51 22.33
C ILE A 492 3.67 31.44 20.84
N ASP A 493 2.81 30.70 20.14
CA ASP A 493 2.99 30.37 18.74
C ASP A 493 3.00 31.64 17.83
N ARG A 494 3.61 31.50 16.65
CA ARG A 494 3.73 32.60 15.67
C ARG A 494 2.38 33.14 15.18
N TYR A 495 1.37 32.29 15.02
CA TYR A 495 0.04 32.75 14.60
C TYR A 495 -0.59 33.64 15.68
N PHE A 496 -0.50 33.26 16.96
CA PHE A 496 -1.02 34.08 18.05
C PHE A 496 -0.23 35.37 18.27
N SER A 497 1.11 35.33 18.12
CA SER A 497 1.95 36.54 18.20
C SER A 497 1.61 37.54 17.08
N MET A 498 1.42 37.06 15.85
CA MET A 498 0.98 37.90 14.72
C MET A 498 -0.42 38.47 14.92
N LYS A 499 -1.37 37.66 15.41
CA LYS A 499 -2.74 38.11 15.71
C LYS A 499 -2.75 39.21 16.78
N THR A 500 -1.87 39.12 17.77
CA THR A 500 -1.70 40.12 18.83
C THR A 500 -1.24 41.49 18.31
N MET A 501 -0.49 41.54 17.21
CA MET A 501 -0.11 42.82 16.57
C MET A 501 -1.29 43.53 15.91
N GLN A 502 -2.34 42.80 15.54
CA GLN A 502 -3.46 43.32 14.73
C GLN A 502 -4.78 43.44 15.51
N ASN A 503 -4.92 42.71 16.62
CA ASN A 503 -6.17 42.59 17.37
C ASN A 503 -6.00 43.00 18.85
N HIS A 504 -6.79 43.98 19.28
CA HIS A 504 -6.72 44.49 20.65
C HIS A 504 -7.13 43.46 21.72
N ASN A 505 -8.09 42.57 21.43
CA ASN A 505 -8.50 41.55 22.40
C ASN A 505 -7.39 40.49 22.58
N SER A 506 -6.73 40.09 21.50
CA SER A 506 -5.55 39.21 21.57
C SER A 506 -4.41 39.85 22.35
N TYR A 507 -4.17 41.16 22.17
CA TYR A 507 -3.22 41.93 22.98
C TYR A 507 -3.54 41.86 24.48
N GLN A 508 -4.79 42.16 24.86
CA GLN A 508 -5.18 42.17 26.27
C GLN A 508 -5.05 40.78 26.90
N PHE A 509 -5.46 39.75 26.17
CA PHE A 509 -5.33 38.38 26.62
C PHE A 509 -3.86 37.98 26.82
N LEU A 510 -2.98 38.27 25.86
CA LEU A 510 -1.57 37.93 25.99
C LEU A 510 -0.90 38.71 27.13
N ALA A 511 -1.23 39.99 27.29
CA ALA A 511 -0.71 40.80 28.39
C ALA A 511 -1.14 40.25 29.76
N PHE A 512 -2.41 39.84 29.89
CA PHE A 512 -2.91 39.16 31.09
C PHE A 512 -2.18 37.84 31.33
N LEU A 513 -2.00 37.01 30.29
CA LEU A 513 -1.30 35.73 30.39
C LEU A 513 0.15 35.92 30.84
N ILE A 514 0.88 36.87 30.25
CA ILE A 514 2.26 37.20 30.65
C ILE A 514 2.31 37.62 32.12
N GLU A 515 1.36 38.43 32.57
CA GLU A 515 1.31 38.84 33.98
C GLU A 515 1.05 37.66 34.91
N LEU A 516 0.15 36.75 34.52
CA LEU A 516 -0.19 35.55 35.28
C LEU A 516 1.00 34.59 35.37
N CYS A 517 1.63 34.25 34.24
CA CYS A 517 2.83 33.41 34.20
C CYS A 517 3.95 33.99 35.06
N ARG A 518 4.15 35.31 35.04
CA ARG A 518 5.14 35.98 35.88
C ARG A 518 4.88 35.79 37.38
N LYS A 519 3.61 35.81 37.81
CA LYS A 519 3.24 35.57 39.23
C LYS A 519 3.52 34.13 39.66
N GLU A 520 3.34 33.19 38.75
CA GLU A 520 3.61 31.76 38.95
C GLU A 520 5.07 31.35 38.64
N HIS A 521 5.96 32.32 38.39
CA HIS A 521 7.37 32.09 38.03
C HIS A 521 7.60 31.30 36.73
N ILE A 522 6.63 31.32 35.82
CA ILE A 522 6.70 30.68 34.50
C ILE A 522 7.21 31.69 33.48
N SER A 523 8.23 31.28 32.71
CA SER A 523 8.81 32.11 31.66
C SER A 523 7.96 32.09 30.38
N VAL A 524 7.78 33.24 29.73
CA VAL A 524 7.03 33.33 28.47
C VAL A 524 7.99 33.61 27.31
N VAL A 525 7.97 32.73 26.31
CA VAL A 525 8.68 32.91 25.04
C VAL A 525 7.66 33.31 23.97
N ILE A 526 7.89 34.42 23.28
CA ILE A 526 7.08 34.79 22.11
C ILE A 526 7.82 34.42 20.84
N GLU A 527 7.19 33.58 20.01
CA GLU A 527 7.75 33.15 18.74
C GLU A 527 7.35 34.03 17.57
N GLY A 528 8.07 33.87 16.45
CA GLY A 528 7.74 34.53 15.20
C GLY A 528 8.08 36.02 15.16
N ILE A 529 9.03 36.49 15.97
CA ILE A 529 9.46 37.89 15.92
C ILE A 529 10.19 38.19 14.61
N GLU A 530 9.62 39.05 13.77
CA GLU A 530 10.13 39.34 12.42
C GLU A 530 10.63 40.78 12.24
N ASN A 531 10.20 41.71 13.10
CA ASN A 531 10.52 43.12 12.96
C ASN A 531 10.68 43.84 14.31
N SER A 532 11.21 45.07 14.25
CA SER A 532 11.49 45.88 15.44
C SER A 532 10.23 46.32 16.21
N ASP A 533 9.08 46.42 15.55
CA ASP A 533 7.81 46.80 16.21
C ASP A 533 7.32 45.67 17.12
N MET A 534 7.34 44.43 16.62
CA MET A 534 7.05 43.23 17.42
C MET A 534 7.97 43.15 18.63
N LEU A 535 9.28 43.30 18.41
CA LEU A 535 10.26 43.26 19.51
C LEU A 535 9.94 44.30 20.59
N ARG A 536 9.69 45.56 20.20
CA ARG A 536 9.34 46.62 21.16
C ARG A 536 8.04 46.34 21.89
N GLN A 537 7.03 45.82 21.20
CA GLN A 537 5.72 45.54 21.78
C GLN A 537 5.79 44.43 22.81
N PHE A 538 6.36 43.27 22.46
CA PHE A 538 6.44 42.13 23.39
C PHE A 538 7.42 42.36 24.53
N HIS A 539 8.50 43.12 24.31
CA HIS A 539 9.35 43.60 25.41
C HIS A 539 8.55 44.49 26.38
N LYS A 540 7.75 45.44 25.89
CA LYS A 540 6.91 46.30 26.75
C LYS A 540 5.82 45.53 27.50
N MET A 541 5.30 44.45 26.91
CA MET A 541 4.35 43.56 27.59
C MET A 541 4.99 42.76 28.74
N GLY A 542 6.31 42.67 28.79
CA GLY A 542 7.03 41.92 29.81
C GLY A 542 7.26 40.45 29.47
N ALA A 543 7.27 40.08 28.18
CA ALA A 543 7.68 38.74 27.76
C ALA A 543 9.11 38.44 28.26
N SER A 544 9.35 37.23 28.74
CA SER A 544 10.66 36.83 29.29
C SER A 544 11.70 36.64 28.19
N HIS A 545 11.28 36.03 27.09
CA HIS A 545 12.14 35.66 25.98
C HIS A 545 11.47 35.89 24.64
N LEU A 546 12.27 36.06 23.59
CA LEU A 546 11.81 36.25 22.22
C LEU A 546 12.57 35.34 21.25
N GLN A 547 11.85 34.79 20.27
CA GLN A 547 12.39 33.95 19.22
C GLN A 547 11.82 34.36 17.86
N GLY A 548 12.66 34.38 16.82
CA GLY A 548 12.18 34.67 15.48
C GLY A 548 13.28 35.10 14.51
N TYR A 549 12.88 35.32 13.26
CA TYR A 549 13.80 35.66 12.16
C TYR A 549 14.41 37.05 12.27
N TRP A 550 13.88 37.92 13.13
CA TRP A 550 14.54 39.16 13.52
C TRP A 550 15.94 38.91 14.11
N PHE A 551 16.09 37.86 14.90
CA PHE A 551 17.36 37.47 15.52
C PHE A 551 18.17 36.59 14.57
N ALA A 552 17.64 35.41 14.27
CA ALA A 552 18.24 34.49 13.33
C ALA A 552 17.22 33.44 12.85
N LYS A 553 17.41 32.99 11.61
CA LYS A 553 16.86 31.70 11.15
C LYS A 553 17.61 30.55 11.85
N PRO A 554 17.07 29.32 11.86
CA PRO A 554 17.77 28.15 12.41
C PRO A 554 19.20 28.02 11.84
N LEU A 555 20.18 28.08 12.72
CA LEU A 555 21.60 28.17 12.41
C LEU A 555 22.22 26.77 12.29
N SER A 556 23.24 26.62 11.45
CA SER A 556 24.10 25.43 11.51
C SER A 556 24.90 25.44 12.82
N LEU A 557 25.42 24.27 13.21
CA LEU A 557 26.28 24.14 14.40
C LEU A 557 27.39 25.21 14.44
N ALA A 558 28.12 25.39 13.34
CA ALA A 558 29.22 26.35 13.26
C ALA A 558 28.76 27.82 13.43
N ALA A 559 27.62 28.18 12.84
CA ALA A 559 27.08 29.53 12.96
C ALA A 559 26.51 29.80 14.35
N ALA A 560 25.80 28.82 14.94
CA ALA A 560 25.25 28.91 16.29
C ALA A 560 26.34 29.11 17.35
N MET A 561 27.49 28.43 17.20
CA MET A 561 28.63 28.56 18.12
C MET A 561 29.20 29.97 18.26
N HIS A 562 29.03 30.82 17.23
CA HIS A 562 29.57 32.17 17.17
C HIS A 562 28.48 33.25 17.20
N TYR A 563 27.22 32.88 17.43
CA TYR A 563 26.11 33.82 17.37
C TYR A 563 26.07 34.72 18.60
N ASN A 564 25.97 36.05 18.40
CA ASN A 564 25.81 37.03 19.47
C ASN A 564 24.78 38.12 19.10
N PRO A 565 23.63 38.20 19.79
CA PRO A 565 22.55 39.13 19.49
C PRO A 565 22.75 40.58 20.00
N SER A 566 23.86 40.88 20.69
CA SER A 566 24.05 42.13 21.47
C SER A 566 23.82 43.45 20.70
N ASN A 567 23.89 43.46 19.37
CA ASN A 567 23.67 44.66 18.55
C ASN A 567 22.22 44.87 18.09
N MET A 568 21.30 43.92 18.35
CA MET A 568 19.96 43.91 17.76
C MET A 568 18.83 44.40 18.69
N MET A 569 19.09 44.50 19.99
CA MET A 569 18.09 44.90 20.98
C MET A 569 17.95 46.43 21.12
N GLY A 570 18.88 47.23 20.60
CA GLY A 570 18.84 48.70 20.69
C GLY A 570 18.87 49.26 22.12
N VAL A 571 19.10 48.42 23.13
CA VAL A 571 19.23 48.83 24.53
C VAL A 571 20.67 49.23 24.76
N SER A 572 20.92 50.55 24.82
CA SER A 572 22.18 51.06 25.37
C SER A 572 22.29 50.57 26.81
N VAL A 573 23.22 49.65 27.07
CA VAL A 573 23.66 49.39 28.44
C VAL A 573 24.30 50.70 28.91
N ALA A 574 23.57 51.46 29.72
CA ALA A 574 24.17 52.59 30.41
C ALA A 574 25.34 52.05 31.25
N PRO A 575 26.54 52.63 31.17
CA PRO A 575 27.65 52.16 31.98
C PRO A 575 27.26 52.36 33.46
N ASN A 576 27.35 51.29 34.24
CA ASN A 576 27.25 51.34 35.69
C ASN A 576 28.22 52.38 36.23
N CYS A 577 27.68 53.52 36.68
CA CYS A 577 28.33 54.33 37.71
C CYS A 577 27.93 53.71 39.06
N GLY A 578 28.87 52.97 39.65
CA GLY A 578 28.81 52.41 41.00
C GLY A 578 30.20 51.99 41.40
#